data_AF-A0A7R9VE22-F1
#
_entry.id   AF-A0A7R9VE22-F1
#
_cell.length_a   1.000
_cell.length_b   1.000
_cell.length_c   1.000
_cell.angle_alpha   90.00
_cell.angle_beta   90.00
_cell.angle_gamma   90.00
#
_symmetry.space_group_name_H-M   'P 1'
#
loop_
_entity.id
_entity.type
_entity.pdbx_description
1 polymer ?
#
loop_
_entity_poly.entity_id
_entity_poly.type
_entity_poly.pdbx_seq_one_letter_code
_entity_poly.pdbx_strand_id
1 'polypeptide(L)'
;GLMLLYGAIVQVDETSSQHGLDHGWRWLARMLNSLPADRLTAKAVISFLRTAGYALHRRFRGQFIKLLKCMHETFLPELLRCTEPDVQPLRTMLAHYLEHGQYNQEPDGSRMPRVDMSSHYDRD
;
A
#
# COMPACT_ATOMS: atom_id res chain seq x y z
N GLY A 1 4.48 7.99 -7.72
CA GLY A 1 3.57 8.64 -8.68
C GLY A 1 2.36 7.75 -8.91
N LEU A 2 2.37 6.95 -9.98
CA LEU A 2 1.20 6.18 -10.44
C LEU A 2 0.65 5.15 -9.43
N MET A 3 1.52 4.42 -8.73
CA MET A 3 1.07 3.42 -7.75
C MET A 3 0.54 4.02 -6.44
N LEU A 4 0.96 5.25 -6.10
CA LEU A 4 0.37 5.99 -4.98
C LEU A 4 -1.06 6.42 -5.33
N LEU A 5 -1.27 6.90 -6.56
CA LEU A 5 -2.60 7.24 -7.07
C LEU A 5 -3.51 6.00 -7.15
N TYR A 6 -2.98 4.87 -7.64
CA TYR A 6 -3.74 3.62 -7.69
C TYR A 6 -4.11 3.12 -6.29
N GLY A 7 -3.17 3.17 -5.33
CA GLY A 7 -3.45 2.85 -3.94
C GLY A 7 -4.54 3.74 -3.33
N ALA A 8 -4.52 5.04 -3.64
CA ALA A 8 -5.52 6.00 -3.14
C ALA A 8 -6.91 5.73 -3.73
N ILE A 9 -7.00 5.41 -5.03
CA ILE A 9 -8.27 5.06 -5.68
C ILE A 9 -8.87 3.79 -5.07
N VAL A 10 -8.04 2.77 -4.83
CA VAL A 10 -8.48 1.51 -4.22
C VAL A 10 -8.95 1.68 -2.78
N GLN A 11 -8.46 2.71 -2.07
CA GLN A 11 -8.85 3.01 -0.68
C GLN A 11 -10.24 3.65 -0.58
N VAL A 12 -10.74 4.31 -1.64
CA VAL A 12 -12.04 4.96 -1.64
C VAL A 12 -13.15 3.93 -1.84
N ASP A 13 -13.77 3.54 -0.72
CA ASP A 13 -14.90 2.60 -0.67
C ASP A 13 -16.22 3.38 -0.89
N GLU A 14 -16.43 3.89 -2.10
CA GLU A 14 -17.79 4.24 -2.54
C GLU A 14 -18.52 2.97 -2.96
N THR A 15 -19.78 2.82 -2.54
CA THR A 15 -20.65 1.64 -2.72
C THR A 15 -20.90 1.25 -4.19
N SER A 16 -20.39 2.03 -5.15
CA SER A 16 -20.48 1.87 -6.60
C SER A 16 -19.11 1.81 -7.30
N SER A 17 -17.99 1.76 -6.57
CA SER A 17 -16.66 1.79 -7.19
C SER A 17 -16.31 0.43 -7.82
N GLN A 18 -16.21 0.42 -9.16
CA GLN A 18 -15.89 -0.76 -9.97
C GLN A 18 -14.47 -1.33 -9.71
N HIS A 19 -13.66 -0.64 -8.88
CA HIS A 19 -12.26 -0.93 -8.56
C HIS A 19 -11.94 -0.81 -7.06
N GLY A 20 -12.76 -1.44 -6.21
CA GLY A 20 -12.53 -1.48 -4.75
C GLY A 20 -11.38 -2.39 -4.29
N LEU A 21 -11.29 -2.61 -2.97
CA LEU A 21 -10.24 -3.38 -2.29
C LEU A 21 -10.00 -4.79 -2.84
N ASP A 22 -11.01 -5.42 -3.43
CA ASP A 22 -10.89 -6.74 -4.07
C ASP A 22 -9.97 -6.71 -5.30
N HIS A 23 -9.96 -5.62 -6.06
CA HIS A 23 -9.02 -5.45 -7.18
C HIS A 23 -7.61 -5.17 -6.68
N GLY A 24 -7.47 -4.36 -5.63
CA GLY A 24 -6.18 -4.14 -4.95
C GLY A 24 -5.56 -5.43 -4.41
N TRP A 25 -6.39 -6.29 -3.80
CA TRP A 25 -5.97 -7.60 -3.32
C TRP A 25 -5.49 -8.50 -4.46
N ARG A 26 -6.27 -8.61 -5.55
CA ARG A 26 -5.90 -9.42 -6.73
C ARG A 26 -4.63 -8.89 -7.38
N TRP A 27 -4.47 -7.57 -7.48
CA TRP A 27 -3.25 -6.95 -8.00
C TRP A 27 -2.04 -7.35 -7.15
N LEU A 28 -2.13 -7.21 -5.82
CA LEU A 28 -1.04 -7.52 -4.92
C LEU A 28 -0.66 -9.00 -4.97
N ALA A 29 -1.65 -9.89 -4.96
CA ALA A 29 -1.42 -11.33 -5.08
C ALA A 29 -0.78 -11.71 -6.43
N ARG A 30 -1.23 -11.12 -7.54
CA ARG A 30 -0.66 -11.36 -8.87
C ARG A 30 0.77 -10.83 -8.98
N MET A 31 1.04 -9.64 -8.44
CA MET A 31 2.39 -9.07 -8.39
C MET A 31 3.37 -10.04 -7.73
N LEU A 32 3.02 -10.55 -6.54
CA LEU A 32 3.89 -11.47 -5.80
C LEU A 32 4.06 -12.84 -6.47
N ASN A 33 3.08 -13.30 -7.24
CA ASN A 33 3.14 -14.60 -7.91
C ASN A 33 3.84 -14.58 -9.27
N SER A 34 3.92 -13.43 -9.95
CA SER A 34 4.18 -13.39 -11.40
C SER A 34 5.38 -12.53 -11.82
N LEU A 35 5.88 -11.66 -10.95
CA LEU A 35 6.93 -10.71 -11.32
C LEU A 35 8.24 -11.00 -10.58
N PRO A 36 9.39 -10.88 -11.26
CA PRO A 36 10.68 -10.96 -10.58
C PRO A 36 10.75 -9.84 -9.52
N ALA A 37 11.38 -10.14 -8.39
CA ALA A 37 11.72 -9.10 -7.45
C ALA A 37 12.80 -8.22 -8.10
N ASP A 38 12.44 -6.98 -8.39
CA ASP A 38 13.33 -5.99 -9.04
C ASP A 38 13.10 -4.60 -8.42
N ARG A 39 13.89 -3.61 -8.86
CA ARG A 39 13.79 -2.25 -8.32
C ARG A 39 12.39 -1.64 -8.53
N LEU A 40 11.77 -1.88 -9.68
CA LEU A 40 10.51 -1.27 -10.06
C LEU A 40 9.33 -1.83 -9.26
N THR A 41 9.28 -3.16 -9.15
CA THR A 41 8.29 -3.91 -8.38
C THR A 41 8.39 -3.60 -6.90
N ALA A 42 9.59 -3.52 -6.32
CA ALA A 42 9.79 -3.12 -4.93
C ALA A 42 9.21 -1.71 -4.67
N LYS A 43 9.51 -0.76 -5.56
CA LYS A 43 8.97 0.61 -5.46
C LYS A 43 7.46 0.65 -5.57
N ALA A 44 6.88 -0.16 -6.47
CA ALA A 44 5.43 -0.27 -6.65
C ALA A 44 4.75 -0.85 -5.41
N VAL A 45 5.25 -1.96 -4.88
CA VAL A 45 4.70 -2.64 -3.69
C VAL A 45 4.76 -1.73 -2.47
N ILE A 46 5.90 -1.08 -2.21
CA ILE A 46 6.03 -0.17 -1.06
C ILE A 46 5.05 1.00 -1.18
N SER A 47 4.96 1.61 -2.37
CA SER A 47 4.04 2.72 -2.61
C SER A 47 2.58 2.28 -2.38
N PHE A 48 2.21 1.11 -2.88
CA PHE A 48 0.87 0.57 -2.73
C PHE A 48 0.53 0.24 -1.27
N LEU A 49 1.44 -0.43 -0.55
CA LEU A 49 1.24 -0.80 0.86
C LEU A 49 1.13 0.42 1.78
N ARG A 50 1.88 1.50 1.51
CA ARG A 50 1.78 2.74 2.31
C ARG A 50 0.40 3.40 2.21
N THR A 51 -0.34 3.17 1.13
CA THR A 51 -1.67 3.76 0.93
C THR A 51 -2.79 2.75 1.22
N ALA A 52 -2.77 1.59 0.60
CA ALA A 52 -3.84 0.61 0.70
C ALA A 52 -3.64 -0.44 1.82
N GLY A 53 -2.45 -0.51 2.43
CA GLY A 53 -2.11 -1.57 3.38
C GLY A 53 -3.03 -1.61 4.61
N TYR A 54 -3.40 -0.45 5.16
CA TYR A 54 -4.35 -0.36 6.26
C TYR A 54 -5.73 -0.88 5.91
N ALA A 55 -6.28 -0.45 4.77
CA ALA A 55 -7.59 -0.88 4.30
C ALA A 55 -7.62 -2.39 3.98
N LEU A 56 -6.56 -2.90 3.33
CA LEU A 56 -6.39 -4.33 3.04
C LEU A 56 -6.28 -5.16 4.31
N HIS A 57 -5.53 -4.69 5.32
CA HIS A 57 -5.42 -5.38 6.60
C HIS A 57 -6.79 -5.46 7.30
N ARG A 58 -7.55 -4.35 7.35
CA ARG A 58 -8.89 -4.35 7.95
C ARG A 58 -9.87 -5.29 7.24
N ARG A 59 -9.81 -5.35 5.91
CA ARG A 59 -10.76 -6.12 5.08
C ARG A 59 -10.45 -7.61 5.00
N PHE A 60 -9.17 -7.98 4.90
CA PHE A 60 -8.72 -9.37 4.66
C PHE A 60 -8.04 -10.01 5.88
N ARG A 61 -7.69 -9.22 6.91
CA ARG A 61 -7.20 -9.66 8.22
C ARG A 61 -6.09 -10.71 8.10
N GLY A 62 -6.31 -11.92 8.62
CA GLY A 62 -5.33 -13.00 8.61
C GLY A 62 -4.86 -13.42 7.21
N GLN A 63 -5.68 -13.24 6.15
CA GLN A 63 -5.21 -13.52 4.79
C GLN A 63 -4.15 -12.50 4.35
N PHE A 64 -4.34 -11.22 4.70
CA PHE A 64 -3.33 -10.20 4.45
C PHE A 64 -2.02 -10.49 5.18
N ILE A 65 -2.08 -10.96 6.43
CA ILE A 65 -0.89 -11.37 7.18
C ILE A 65 -0.13 -12.51 6.49
N LYS A 66 -0.84 -13.51 5.95
CA LYS A 66 -0.19 -14.59 5.15
C LYS A 66 0.53 -14.03 3.92
N LEU A 67 -0.07 -13.02 3.28
CA LEU A 67 0.51 -12.37 2.12
C LEU A 67 1.76 -11.56 2.49
N LEU A 68 1.75 -10.83 3.62
CA LEU A 68 2.93 -10.16 4.16
C LEU A 68 4.04 -11.14 4.54
N LYS A 69 3.68 -12.29 5.13
CA LYS A 69 4.62 -13.36 5.43
C LYS A 69 5.28 -13.91 4.15
N CYS A 70 4.49 -14.13 3.10
CA CYS A 70 5.02 -14.51 1.79
C CYS A 70 6.02 -13.46 1.27
N MET A 71 5.71 -12.16 1.36
CA MET A 71 6.67 -11.10 0.98
C MET A 71 7.98 -11.18 1.79
N HIS A 72 7.88 -11.41 3.09
CA HIS A 72 9.06 -11.51 3.95
C HIS A 72 9.93 -12.73 3.60
N GLU A 73 9.31 -13.88 3.34
CA GLU A 73 10.01 -15.15 3.10
C GLU A 73 10.51 -15.34 1.66
N THR A 74 9.88 -14.68 0.68
CA THR A 74 10.20 -14.87 -0.75
C THR A 74 10.70 -13.59 -1.40
N PHE A 75 9.96 -12.50 -1.29
CA PHE A 75 10.23 -11.26 -2.02
C PHE A 75 11.47 -10.52 -1.50
N LEU A 76 11.64 -10.41 -0.17
CA LEU A 76 12.82 -9.76 0.42
C LEU A 76 14.14 -10.48 0.10
N PRO A 77 14.24 -11.82 0.22
CA PRO A 77 15.44 -12.56 -0.21
C PRO A 77 15.73 -12.41 -1.70
N GLU A 78 14.72 -12.45 -2.57
CA GLU A 78 14.92 -12.26 -4.00
C GLU A 78 15.45 -10.85 -4.32
N LEU A 79 14.95 -9.80 -3.64
CA LEU A 79 15.51 -8.44 -3.77
C LEU A 79 16.97 -8.34 -3.33
N LEU A 80 17.41 -9.14 -2.36
CA LEU A 80 18.82 -9.16 -1.95
C LEU A 80 19.73 -9.70 -3.07
N ARG A 81 19.21 -10.55 -3.96
CA ARG A 81 19.97 -11.11 -5.09
C ARG A 81 20.11 -10.12 -6.25
N CYS A 82 19.33 -9.04 -6.26
CA CYS A 82 19.43 -8.00 -7.27
C CYS A 82 20.64 -7.09 -7.05
N THR A 83 21.46 -6.93 -8.08
CA THR A 83 22.64 -6.06 -8.08
C THR A 83 22.34 -4.62 -8.50
N GLU A 84 21.07 -4.30 -8.78
CA GLU A 84 20.67 -2.97 -9.21
C GLU A 84 20.92 -1.90 -8.13
N PRO A 85 21.34 -0.69 -8.52
CA PRO A 85 21.43 0.43 -7.59
C PRO A 85 20.04 0.77 -7.01
N ASP A 86 20.02 1.28 -5.79
CA ASP A 86 18.83 1.67 -5.03
C ASP A 86 17.87 0.54 -4.60
N VAL A 87 18.17 -0.74 -4.87
CA VAL A 87 17.36 -1.87 -4.35
C VAL A 87 17.53 -2.01 -2.83
N GLN A 88 18.75 -1.81 -2.32
CA GLN A 88 19.03 -1.94 -0.88
C GLN A 88 18.17 -1.01 -0.01
N PRO A 89 18.06 0.32 -0.30
CA PRO A 89 17.11 1.20 0.40
C PRO A 89 15.66 0.75 0.31
N LEU A 90 15.20 0.29 -0.86
CA LEU A 90 13.82 -0.18 -1.04
C LEU A 90 13.55 -1.43 -0.20
N ARG A 91 14.48 -2.38 -0.18
CA ARG A 91 14.40 -3.57 0.66
C ARG A 91 14.33 -3.20 2.14
N THR A 92 15.20 -2.32 2.62
CA THR A 92 15.20 -1.86 4.02
C THR A 92 13.88 -1.18 4.38
N MET A 93 13.35 -0.33 3.49
CA MET A 93 12.06 0.32 3.69
C MET A 93 10.91 -0.68 3.74
N LEU A 94 10.90 -1.69 2.87
CA LEU A 94 9.88 -2.74 2.89
C LEU A 94 10.01 -3.63 4.14
N ALA A 95 11.22 -4.02 4.53
CA ALA A 95 11.47 -4.80 5.75
C ALA A 95 10.97 -4.03 6.99
N HIS A 96 11.33 -2.75 7.12
CA HIS A 96 10.85 -1.89 8.19
C HIS A 96 9.31 -1.81 8.22
N TYR A 97 8.66 -1.65 7.07
CA TYR A 97 7.20 -1.62 6.98
C TYR A 97 6.56 -2.90 7.53
N LEU A 98 7.13 -4.06 7.18
CA LEU A 98 6.63 -5.37 7.60
C LEU A 98 6.89 -5.64 9.09
N GLU A 99 8.10 -5.36 9.56
CA GLU A 99 8.56 -5.60 10.95
C GLU A 99 7.82 -4.71 11.96
N HIS A 100 7.65 -3.43 11.64
CA HIS A 100 6.95 -2.48 12.52
C HIS A 100 5.43 -2.49 12.35
N GLY A 101 4.91 -3.31 11.43
CA GLY A 101 3.48 -3.45 11.23
C GLY A 101 2.79 -2.14 10.85
N GLN A 102 3.41 -1.34 9.97
CA GLN A 102 2.90 0.00 9.62
C GLN A 102 1.52 -0.02 8.96
N TYR A 103 1.08 -1.17 8.44
CA TYR A 103 -0.30 -1.40 7.98
C TYR A 103 -1.36 -1.32 9.10
N ASN A 104 -0.97 -1.23 10.38
CA ASN A 104 -1.91 -1.00 11.47
C ASN A 104 -2.25 0.48 11.68
N GLN A 105 -1.50 1.38 11.05
CA GLN A 105 -1.70 2.82 11.16
C GLN A 105 -2.53 3.31 9.97
N GLU A 106 -3.50 4.17 10.25
CA GLU A 106 -4.26 4.84 9.20
C GLU A 106 -3.31 5.76 8.40
N PRO A 107 -3.33 5.73 7.05
CA PRO A 107 -2.40 6.52 6.26
C PRO A 107 -2.67 8.02 6.44
N ASP A 108 -1.59 8.80 6.56
CA ASP A 108 -1.62 10.26 6.74
C ASP A 108 -2.56 10.92 5.71
N GLY A 109 -3.49 11.74 6.20
CA GLY A 109 -4.45 12.46 5.37
C GLY A 109 -5.78 11.76 5.07
N SER A 110 -6.00 10.52 5.55
CA SER A 110 -7.28 9.79 5.33
C SER A 110 -8.50 10.43 6.00
N ARG A 111 -8.27 11.23 7.04
CA ARG A 111 -9.29 12.05 7.71
C ARG A 111 -8.90 13.52 7.59
N MET A 112 -9.14 14.14 6.44
CA MET A 112 -9.33 15.60 6.47
C MET A 112 -10.66 15.85 7.17
N PRO A 113 -10.69 16.53 8.33
CA PRO A 113 -11.95 17.02 8.86
C PRO A 113 -12.54 17.96 7.80
N ARG A 114 -13.80 17.74 7.44
CA ARG A 114 -14.59 18.73 6.67
C ARG A 114 -14.80 19.95 7.57
N VAL A 115 -13.77 20.78 7.71
CA VAL A 115 -13.93 22.12 8.25
C VAL A 115 -14.31 22.97 7.06
N ASP A 116 -15.62 23.09 6.84
CA ASP A 116 -16.19 23.98 5.85
C ASP A 116 -15.98 25.42 6.35
N MET A 117 -14.81 25.98 6.09
CA MET A 117 -14.45 27.34 6.52
C MET A 117 -15.10 28.41 5.63
N SER A 118 -16.06 28.07 4.76
CA SER A 118 -16.71 29.03 3.87
C SER A 118 -17.96 29.70 4.45
N SER A 119 -18.33 29.47 5.72
CA SER A 119 -19.54 30.09 6.31
C SER A 119 -19.30 31.41 7.05
N HIS A 120 -18.20 32.14 6.78
CA HIS A 120 -17.86 33.37 7.53
C HIS A 120 -17.78 34.65 6.69
N TYR A 121 -18.57 34.73 5.61
CA TYR A 121 -18.80 35.97 4.86
C TYR A 121 -20.29 36.25 4.71
N ASP A 122 -21.06 36.19 5.81
CA ASP A 122 -22.41 36.73 5.87
C ASP A 122 -22.76 37.08 7.33
N ARG A 123 -22.11 38.10 7.88
CA ARG A 123 -22.77 39.09 8.74
C ARG A 123 -21.88 40.26 9.10
N ASP A 124 -22.51 41.42 8.91
CA ASP A 124 -22.22 42.77 9.39
C ASP A 124 -21.29 43.64 8.53
#